data_AF-U7LI20-F1
#
_entry.id   AF-U7LI20-F1
#
_cell.length_a   1.000
_cell.length_b   1.000
_cell.length_c   1.000
_cell.angle_alpha   90.00
_cell.angle_beta   90.00
_cell.angle_gamma   90.00
#
_symmetry.space_group_name_H-M   'P 1'
#
loop_
_entity.id
_entity.type
_entity.pdbx_description
1 polymer ?
#
loop_
_entity_poly.entity_id
_entity_poly.type
_entity_poly.pdbx_seq_one_letter_code
_entity_poly.pdbx_strand_id
1 'polypeptide(L)'
;MRGPKITAVFEPMEREVIGNLTATVSEAIIGRAQSAPKDELAEMLDMPTGHTEAPEDPSLARLFPDFQKPGDEEYDGDSSLLRSLHENDIARAKLQNLQVIGNALGPTGGVEVSISEQEAQAFVAGLNDLRLYVAAGDATDENLMTDRDTLVEWLAYCQDSLLQVLMD
;
A
#
# COMPACT_ATOMS: atom_id res chain seq x y z
N MET A 1 21.55 19.34 15.45
CA MET A 1 20.43 18.98 16.35
C MET A 1 19.64 17.87 15.66
N ARG A 2 19.21 16.82 16.37
CA ARG A 2 18.29 15.82 15.77
C ARG A 2 16.97 16.56 15.53
N GLY A 3 16.39 16.43 14.32
CA GLY A 3 15.10 17.03 14.00
C GLY A 3 13.98 16.49 14.89
N PRO A 4 12.79 17.13 14.89
CA PRO A 4 11.64 16.64 15.63
C PRO A 4 11.33 15.20 15.21
N LYS A 5 10.91 14.40 16.20
CA LYS A 5 10.49 13.02 16.00
C LYS A 5 9.03 12.90 16.38
N ILE A 6 8.27 12.19 15.56
CA ILE A 6 6.91 11.77 15.88
C ILE A 6 7.02 10.40 16.53
N THR A 7 6.30 10.19 17.62
CA THR A 7 6.34 8.95 18.40
C THR A 7 4.93 8.43 18.63
N ALA A 8 4.77 7.12 18.50
CA ALA A 8 3.55 6.40 18.85
C ALA A 8 3.89 5.22 19.77
N VAL A 9 2.96 4.86 20.63
CA VAL A 9 3.06 3.66 21.47
C VAL A 9 1.88 2.76 21.10
N PHE A 10 2.19 1.57 20.60
CA PHE A 10 1.20 0.55 20.25
C PHE A 10 1.00 -0.44 21.40
N GLU A 11 -0.14 -1.11 21.45
CA GLU A 11 -0.22 -2.37 22.19
C GLU A 11 0.59 -3.47 21.47
N PRO A 12 1.07 -4.52 22.17
CA PRO A 12 1.80 -5.60 21.54
C PRO A 12 1.05 -6.24 20.36
N MET A 13 -0.27 -6.42 20.51
CA MET A 13 -1.13 -6.98 19.46
C MET A 13 -1.26 -6.01 18.27
N GLU A 14 -1.51 -4.73 18.52
CA GLU A 14 -1.59 -3.71 17.47
C GLU A 14 -0.32 -3.64 16.64
N ARG A 15 0.84 -3.69 17.30
CA ARG A 15 2.15 -3.72 16.66
C ARG A 15 2.32 -4.96 15.77
N GLU A 16 1.89 -6.12 16.26
CA GLU A 16 1.94 -7.36 15.49
C GLU A 16 1.03 -7.28 14.26
N VAL A 17 -0.20 -6.77 14.43
CA VAL A 17 -1.17 -6.59 13.35
C VAL A 17 -0.61 -5.70 12.24
N ILE A 18 -0.11 -4.50 12.56
CA ILE A 18 0.46 -3.60 11.53
C ILE A 18 1.71 -4.18 10.88
N GLY A 19 2.56 -4.89 11.62
CA GLY A 19 3.75 -5.54 11.09
C GLY A 19 3.40 -6.66 10.11
N ASN A 20 2.51 -7.56 10.49
CA ASN A 20 2.03 -8.65 9.65
C ASN A 20 1.34 -8.11 8.40
N LEU A 21 0.45 -7.12 8.56
CA LEU A 21 -0.26 -6.53 7.44
C LEU A 21 0.70 -5.81 6.47
N THR A 22 1.70 -5.09 6.98
CA THR A 22 2.76 -4.48 6.14
C THR A 22 3.50 -5.52 5.32
N ALA A 23 3.85 -6.67 5.92
CA ALA A 23 4.49 -7.77 5.21
C ALA A 23 3.58 -8.38 4.14
N THR A 24 2.34 -8.72 4.49
CA THR A 24 1.35 -9.30 3.57
C THR A 24 1.10 -8.41 2.36
N VAL A 25 0.87 -7.10 2.56
CA VAL A 25 0.63 -6.17 1.44
C VAL A 25 1.89 -5.99 0.58
N SER A 26 3.07 -5.93 1.21
CA SER A 26 4.34 -5.87 0.47
C SER A 26 4.53 -7.11 -0.41
N GLU A 27 4.28 -8.30 0.11
CA GLU A 27 4.38 -9.56 -0.62
C GLU A 27 3.38 -9.61 -1.80
N ALA A 28 2.15 -9.15 -1.59
CA ALA A 28 1.15 -9.09 -2.67
C ALA A 28 1.60 -8.15 -3.81
N ILE A 29 2.13 -6.97 -3.48
CA ILE A 29 2.66 -6.01 -4.47
C ILE A 29 3.88 -6.58 -5.19
N ILE A 30 4.81 -7.21 -4.47
CA ILE A 30 6.00 -7.85 -5.05
C ILE A 30 5.59 -9.00 -5.98
N GLY A 31 4.65 -9.84 -5.55
CA GLY A 31 4.12 -10.95 -6.35
C GLY A 31 3.48 -10.45 -7.65
N ARG A 32 2.70 -9.36 -7.56
CA ARG A 32 2.16 -8.69 -8.74
C ARG A 32 3.28 -8.24 -9.66
N ALA A 33 4.21 -7.41 -9.21
CA ALA A 33 5.31 -6.87 -10.03
C ALA A 33 6.15 -7.98 -10.70
N GLN A 34 6.40 -9.09 -10.01
CA GLN A 34 7.17 -10.22 -10.55
C GLN A 34 6.42 -11.05 -11.60
N SER A 35 5.09 -11.01 -11.59
CA SER A 35 4.24 -11.73 -12.54
C SER A 35 4.04 -11.01 -13.88
N ALA A 36 4.61 -9.81 -14.05
CA ALA A 36 4.48 -9.05 -15.28
C ALA A 36 5.07 -9.83 -16.47
N PRO A 37 4.40 -9.83 -17.65
CA PRO A 37 4.94 -10.45 -18.84
C PRO A 37 6.26 -9.77 -19.21
N LYS A 38 7.30 -10.56 -19.43
CA LYS A 38 8.58 -10.07 -19.95
C LYS A 38 8.52 -10.13 -21.46
N ASP A 39 8.50 -8.97 -22.10
CA ASP A 39 8.60 -8.87 -23.56
C ASP A 39 10.08 -8.67 -23.94
N GLU A 40 10.68 -9.67 -24.57
CA GLU A 40 12.09 -9.67 -24.99
C GLU A 40 12.43 -8.52 -25.94
N LEU A 41 11.48 -8.08 -26.79
CA LEU A 41 11.67 -6.95 -27.69
C LEU A 41 11.61 -5.62 -26.94
N ALA A 42 10.73 -5.52 -25.94
CA ALA A 42 10.66 -4.34 -25.09
C ALA A 42 11.92 -4.20 -24.21
N GLU A 43 12.46 -5.30 -23.69
CA GLU A 43 13.75 -5.31 -22.96
C GLU A 43 14.90 -4.82 -23.85
N MET A 44 14.93 -5.21 -25.13
CA MET A 44 15.93 -4.72 -26.10
C MET A 44 15.81 -3.21 -26.39
N LEU A 45 14.63 -2.64 -26.19
CA LEU A 45 14.31 -1.23 -26.45
C LEU A 45 14.29 -0.38 -25.16
N ASP A 46 14.65 -0.97 -24.02
CA ASP A 46 14.56 -0.36 -22.68
C ASP A 46 13.16 0.20 -22.38
N MET A 47 12.12 -0.46 -22.92
CA MET A 47 10.73 -0.12 -22.64
C MET A 47 10.23 -0.89 -21.41
N PRO A 48 9.63 -0.20 -20.43
CA PRO A 48 9.02 -0.89 -19.29
C PRO A 48 7.91 -1.85 -19.73
N THR A 49 8.01 -3.11 -19.31
CA THR A 49 6.96 -4.11 -19.50
C THR A 49 6.19 -4.29 -18.20
N GLY A 50 5.05 -3.62 -18.08
CA GLY A 50 4.08 -3.87 -17.03
C GLY A 50 2.91 -4.72 -17.52
N HIS A 51 1.96 -5.00 -16.64
CA HIS A 51 0.73 -5.68 -17.04
C HIS A 51 -0.14 -4.78 -17.90
N THR A 52 -0.91 -5.42 -18.79
CA THR A 52 -1.95 -4.76 -19.58
C THR A 52 -3.32 -4.87 -18.93
N GLU A 53 -3.54 -5.95 -18.17
CA GLU A 53 -4.80 -6.21 -17.46
C GLU A 53 -4.76 -5.75 -16.01
N ALA A 54 -5.90 -5.32 -15.48
CA ALA A 54 -6.04 -4.98 -14.07
C ALA A 54 -5.79 -6.21 -13.16
N PRO A 55 -5.39 -6.01 -11.89
CA PRO A 55 -5.33 -7.10 -10.93
C PRO A 55 -6.70 -7.78 -10.76
N GLU A 56 -6.73 -9.11 -10.74
CA GLU A 56 -7.96 -9.89 -10.50
C GLU A 56 -8.38 -9.85 -9.03
N ASP A 57 -7.40 -9.81 -8.11
CA ASP A 57 -7.65 -9.68 -6.68
C ASP A 57 -8.19 -8.27 -6.37
N PRO A 58 -9.39 -8.15 -5.75
CA PRO A 58 -9.97 -6.84 -5.45
C PRO A 58 -9.11 -5.98 -4.53
N SER A 59 -8.36 -6.58 -3.61
CA SER A 59 -7.49 -5.88 -2.66
C SER A 59 -6.33 -5.21 -3.39
N LEU A 60 -5.66 -5.94 -4.29
CA LEU A 60 -4.63 -5.40 -5.18
C LEU A 60 -5.21 -4.39 -6.17
N ALA A 61 -6.39 -4.65 -6.74
CA ALA A 61 -7.05 -3.73 -7.65
C ALA A 61 -7.38 -2.36 -7.01
N ARG A 62 -7.50 -2.29 -5.68
CA ARG A 62 -7.62 -0.99 -4.98
C ARG A 62 -6.31 -0.23 -4.83
N LEU A 63 -5.17 -0.92 -4.89
CA LEU A 63 -3.86 -0.28 -4.80
C LEU A 63 -3.43 0.29 -6.15
N PHE A 64 -3.75 -0.39 -7.25
CA PHE A 64 -3.37 0.03 -8.59
C PHE A 64 -4.52 0.76 -9.29
N PRO A 65 -4.28 1.94 -9.90
CA PRO A 65 -5.30 2.65 -10.65
C PRO A 65 -5.91 1.80 -11.77
N ASP A 66 -7.20 1.99 -12.02
CA ASP A 66 -7.90 1.48 -13.20
C ASP A 66 -7.46 2.21 -14.49
N PHE A 67 -6.84 3.39 -14.35
CA PHE A 67 -6.46 4.32 -15.42
C PHE A 67 -7.66 4.83 -16.24
N GLN A 68 -8.85 4.82 -15.64
CA GLN A 68 -10.09 5.26 -16.28
C GLN A 68 -11.00 5.94 -15.26
N LYS A 69 -11.53 7.12 -15.55
CA LYS A 69 -12.50 7.75 -14.64
C LYS A 69 -13.92 7.31 -14.94
N PRO A 70 -14.81 7.27 -13.93
CA PRO A 70 -16.23 7.08 -14.16
C PRO A 70 -16.77 8.12 -15.14
N GLY A 71 -17.31 7.66 -16.28
CA GLY A 71 -17.88 8.53 -17.32
C GLY A 71 -16.91 8.93 -18.44
N ASP A 72 -15.66 8.49 -18.42
CA ASP A 72 -14.77 8.60 -19.59
C ASP A 72 -15.30 7.70 -20.73
N GLU A 73 -15.27 8.22 -21.96
CA GLU A 73 -15.44 7.38 -23.14
C GLU A 73 -14.27 6.39 -23.18
N GLU A 74 -14.57 5.10 -23.12
CA GLU A 74 -13.56 4.06 -23.18
C GLU A 74 -12.96 4.03 -24.59
N TYR A 75 -11.74 4.56 -24.72
CA TYR A 75 -10.92 4.36 -25.90
C TYR A 75 -10.16 3.05 -25.74
N ASP A 76 -10.39 2.13 -26.69
CA ASP A 76 -9.87 0.76 -26.65
C ASP A 76 -8.33 0.77 -26.55
N GLY A 77 -7.81 0.29 -25.42
CA GLY A 77 -6.37 0.11 -25.18
C GLY A 77 -5.64 1.19 -24.37
N ASP A 78 -6.25 2.34 -24.05
CA ASP A 78 -5.55 3.42 -23.31
C ASP A 78 -5.18 2.99 -21.88
N SER A 79 -6.12 2.39 -21.14
CA SER A 79 -5.88 1.91 -19.77
C SER A 79 -4.83 0.80 -19.73
N SER A 80 -4.79 -0.04 -20.76
CA SER A 80 -3.81 -1.12 -20.91
C SER A 80 -2.40 -0.58 -21.09
N LEU A 81 -2.23 0.43 -21.97
CA LEU A 81 -0.95 1.09 -22.19
C LEU A 81 -0.48 1.86 -20.95
N LEU A 82 -1.36 2.64 -20.31
CA LEU A 82 -0.99 3.40 -19.12
C LEU A 82 -0.57 2.48 -17.97
N ARG A 83 -1.24 1.34 -17.82
CA ARG A 83 -0.88 0.32 -16.84
C ARG A 83 0.50 -0.28 -17.13
N SER A 84 0.78 -0.67 -18.38
CA SER A 84 2.07 -1.25 -18.73
C SER A 84 3.24 -0.27 -18.49
N LEU A 85 3.00 1.03 -18.66
CA LEU A 85 3.99 2.08 -18.43
C LEU A 85 4.18 2.43 -16.95
N HIS A 86 3.13 2.43 -16.13
CA HIS A 86 3.17 3.05 -14.79
C HIS A 86 3.07 2.06 -13.62
N GLU A 87 2.57 0.84 -13.83
CA GLU A 87 2.29 -0.08 -12.71
C GLU A 87 3.55 -0.43 -11.91
N ASN A 88 4.70 -0.58 -12.57
CA ASN A 88 5.98 -0.84 -11.92
C ASN A 88 6.44 0.31 -11.01
N ASP A 89 6.27 1.56 -11.45
CA ASP A 89 6.63 2.73 -10.65
C ASP A 89 5.67 2.90 -9.47
N ILE A 90 4.38 2.61 -9.67
CA ILE A 90 3.38 2.60 -8.60
C ILE A 90 3.73 1.54 -7.55
N ALA A 91 4.06 0.32 -7.97
CA ALA A 91 4.50 -0.75 -7.07
C ALA A 91 5.73 -0.33 -6.28
N ARG A 92 6.74 0.26 -6.93
CA ARG A 92 7.96 0.76 -6.28
C ARG A 92 7.64 1.83 -5.23
N ALA A 93 6.81 2.83 -5.57
CA ALA A 93 6.45 3.90 -4.65
C ALA A 93 5.72 3.38 -3.41
N LYS A 94 4.77 2.44 -3.58
CA LYS A 94 4.07 1.81 -2.45
C LYS A 94 5.01 1.00 -1.57
N LEU A 95 5.90 0.20 -2.17
CA LEU A 95 6.88 -0.58 -1.41
C LEU A 95 7.84 0.32 -0.62
N GLN A 96 8.23 1.48 -1.16
CA GLN A 96 9.02 2.47 -0.43
C GLN A 96 8.27 3.01 0.80
N ASN A 97 6.97 3.29 0.68
CA ASN A 97 6.13 3.72 1.81
C ASN A 97 6.00 2.63 2.87
N LEU A 98 5.73 1.38 2.46
CA LEU A 98 5.62 0.24 3.36
C LEU A 98 6.95 -0.09 4.06
N GLN A 99 8.08 0.10 3.37
CA GLN A 99 9.40 -0.06 3.95
C GLN A 99 9.64 0.91 5.11
N VAL A 100 9.12 2.15 5.03
CA VAL A 100 9.22 3.11 6.14
C VAL A 100 8.48 2.58 7.37
N ILE A 101 7.28 2.01 7.21
CA ILE A 101 6.53 1.38 8.30
C ILE A 101 7.32 0.21 8.89
N GLY A 102 7.79 -0.71 8.05
CA GLY A 102 8.57 -1.87 8.49
C GLY A 102 9.86 -1.50 9.23
N ASN A 103 10.59 -0.50 8.74
CA ASN A 103 11.81 0.01 9.40
C ASN A 103 11.50 0.65 10.75
N ALA A 104 10.42 1.42 10.85
CA ALA A 104 10.01 2.08 12.07
C ALA A 104 9.57 1.08 13.16
N LEU A 105 8.91 -0.01 12.76
CA LEU A 105 8.60 -1.12 13.66
C LEU A 105 9.89 -1.82 14.10
N GLY A 106 10.80 -2.12 13.16
CA GLY A 106 12.05 -2.82 13.46
C GLY A 106 11.85 -4.25 14.00
N PRO A 107 12.93 -5.00 14.26
CA PRO A 107 12.85 -6.43 14.57
C PRO A 107 12.64 -6.75 16.07
N THR A 108 12.70 -5.76 16.96
CA THR A 108 12.87 -5.97 18.40
C THR A 108 11.56 -6.16 19.18
N GLY A 109 10.40 -6.05 18.54
CA GLY A 109 9.10 -6.16 19.21
C GLY A 109 8.75 -4.95 20.10
N GLY A 110 9.54 -3.87 20.07
CA GLY A 110 9.31 -2.69 20.89
C GLY A 110 8.02 -1.95 20.53
N VAL A 111 7.16 -1.69 21.50
CA VAL A 111 5.86 -1.03 21.26
C VAL A 111 5.96 0.46 20.94
N GLU A 112 7.07 1.09 21.31
CA GLU A 112 7.35 2.49 20.97
C GLU A 112 7.95 2.57 19.56
N VAL A 113 7.26 3.30 18.69
CA VAL A 113 7.66 3.54 17.31
C VAL A 113 7.95 5.01 17.15
N SER A 114 9.05 5.34 16.48
CA SER A 114 9.46 6.72 16.27
C SER A 114 9.93 6.93 14.84
N ILE A 115 9.38 7.96 14.21
CA ILE A 115 9.68 8.36 12.84
C ILE A 115 10.10 9.82 12.77
N SER A 116 10.86 10.17 11.75
CA SER A 116 11.13 11.54 11.38
C SER A 116 9.91 12.18 10.69
N GLU A 117 9.88 13.51 10.67
CA GLU A 117 8.88 14.26 9.91
C GLU A 117 8.93 13.96 8.40
N GLN A 118 10.12 13.67 7.85
CA GLN A 118 10.27 13.28 6.45
C GLN A 118 9.63 11.91 6.15
N GLU A 119 9.68 10.99 7.11
CA GLU A 119 9.09 9.64 7.00
C GLU A 119 7.56 9.65 7.19
N ALA A 120 7.01 10.68 7.83
CA ALA A 120 5.61 10.72 8.20
C ALA A 120 4.66 10.67 7.00
N GLN A 121 4.98 11.36 5.90
CA GLN A 121 4.17 11.32 4.68
C GLN A 121 4.15 9.92 4.06
N ALA A 122 5.29 9.24 4.03
CA ALA A 122 5.40 7.86 3.55
C ALA A 122 4.64 6.89 4.47
N PHE A 123 4.69 7.11 5.79
CA PHE A 123 3.94 6.32 6.76
C PHE A 123 2.42 6.49 6.58
N VAL A 124 1.93 7.73 6.40
CA VAL A 124 0.52 8.01 6.09
C VAL A 124 0.08 7.32 4.80
N ALA A 125 0.87 7.42 3.74
CA ALA A 125 0.58 6.78 2.46
C ALA A 125 0.54 5.24 2.60
N GLY A 126 1.48 4.66 3.35
CA GLY A 126 1.49 3.23 3.65
C GLY A 126 0.27 2.78 4.45
N LEU A 127 -0.11 3.51 5.50
CA LEU A 127 -1.34 3.22 6.28
C LEU A 127 -2.58 3.25 5.39
N ASN A 128 -2.66 4.21 4.47
CA ASN A 128 -3.75 4.27 3.50
C ASN A 128 -3.75 3.05 2.56
N ASP A 129 -2.58 2.62 2.07
CA ASP A 129 -2.47 1.40 1.25
C ASP A 129 -2.93 0.16 2.04
N LEU A 130 -2.52 0.00 3.31
CA LEU A 130 -2.99 -1.09 4.17
C LEU A 130 -4.52 -1.06 4.32
N ARG A 131 -5.08 0.13 4.58
CA ARG A 131 -6.53 0.31 4.75
C ARG A 131 -7.31 -0.03 3.49
N LEU A 132 -6.85 0.43 2.33
CA LEU A 132 -7.46 0.14 1.03
C LEU A 132 -7.43 -1.36 0.70
N TYR A 133 -6.30 -2.01 0.97
CA TYR A 133 -6.13 -3.44 0.76
C TYR A 133 -7.11 -4.25 1.63
N VAL A 134 -7.14 -3.98 2.95
CA VAL A 134 -8.05 -4.70 3.87
C VAL A 134 -9.51 -4.45 3.52
N ALA A 135 -9.89 -3.21 3.22
CA ALA A 135 -11.29 -2.85 2.95
C ALA A 135 -11.88 -3.55 1.71
N ALA A 136 -11.04 -3.89 0.74
CA ALA A 136 -11.46 -4.61 -0.46
C ALA A 136 -11.28 -6.13 -0.38
N GLY A 137 -10.71 -6.64 0.73
CA GLY A 137 -10.63 -8.07 0.99
C GLY A 137 -12.01 -8.72 1.01
N ASP A 138 -12.10 -9.88 0.36
CA ASP A 138 -13.32 -10.68 0.35
C ASP A 138 -13.58 -11.26 1.75
N ALA A 139 -14.81 -11.11 2.23
CA ALA A 139 -15.25 -11.57 3.54
C ALA A 139 -16.53 -12.37 3.37
N THR A 140 -16.42 -13.68 3.53
CA THR A 140 -17.46 -14.64 3.14
C THR A 140 -18.57 -14.81 4.17
N ASP A 141 -18.38 -14.31 5.40
CA ASP A 141 -19.37 -14.37 6.48
C ASP A 141 -19.36 -13.10 7.36
N GLU A 142 -20.41 -12.94 8.16
CA GLU A 142 -20.65 -11.73 8.97
C GLU A 142 -19.56 -11.46 10.02
N ASN A 143 -18.93 -12.50 10.58
CA ASN A 143 -17.88 -12.31 11.59
C ASN A 143 -16.61 -11.76 10.92
N LEU A 144 -16.22 -12.35 9.79
CA LEU A 144 -15.07 -11.87 9.01
C LEU A 144 -15.28 -10.43 8.51
N MET A 145 -16.51 -10.09 8.12
CA MET A 145 -16.85 -8.72 7.74
C MET A 145 -16.68 -7.75 8.92
N THR A 146 -17.15 -8.14 10.11
CA THR A 146 -17.04 -7.31 11.33
C THR A 146 -15.58 -7.11 11.75
N ASP A 147 -14.77 -8.17 11.70
CA ASP A 147 -13.34 -8.11 12.02
C ASP A 147 -12.59 -7.22 11.03
N ARG A 148 -12.90 -7.35 9.72
CA ARG A 148 -12.34 -6.49 8.67
C ARG A 148 -12.70 -5.02 8.90
N ASP A 149 -13.97 -4.73 9.16
CA ASP A 149 -14.44 -3.35 9.33
C ASP A 149 -13.81 -2.71 10.58
N THR A 150 -13.68 -3.47 11.67
CA THR A 150 -12.96 -3.06 12.89
C THR A 150 -11.49 -2.73 12.59
N LEU A 151 -10.81 -3.57 11.80
CA LEU A 151 -9.42 -3.34 11.40
C LEU A 151 -9.28 -2.09 10.51
N VAL A 152 -10.21 -1.88 9.57
CA VAL A 152 -10.23 -0.70 8.69
C VAL A 152 -10.43 0.58 9.50
N GLU A 153 -11.35 0.58 10.47
CA GLU A 153 -11.57 1.71 11.38
C GLU A 153 -10.33 2.01 12.23
N TRP A 154 -9.67 0.98 12.76
CA TRP A 154 -8.43 1.15 13.52
C TRP A 154 -7.31 1.75 12.66
N LEU A 155 -7.11 1.26 11.44
CA LEU A 155 -6.13 1.82 10.49
C LEU A 155 -6.44 3.28 10.14
N ALA A 156 -7.72 3.63 9.97
CA ALA A 156 -8.15 5.00 9.73
C ALA A 156 -7.81 5.90 10.93
N TYR A 157 -8.08 5.44 12.16
CA TYR A 157 -7.69 6.16 13.37
C TYR A 157 -6.16 6.39 13.45
N CYS A 158 -5.35 5.37 13.15
CA CYS A 158 -3.90 5.51 13.11
C CYS A 158 -3.47 6.58 12.07
N GLN A 159 -4.07 6.55 10.87
CA GLN A 159 -3.77 7.51 9.81
C GLN A 159 -4.16 8.94 10.21
N ASP A 160 -5.37 9.12 10.74
CA ASP A 160 -5.90 10.43 11.15
C ASP A 160 -5.10 11.02 12.32
N SER A 161 -4.69 10.21 13.29
CA SER A 161 -3.86 10.67 14.41
C SER A 161 -2.50 11.19 13.95
N LEU A 162 -1.86 10.52 12.98
CA LEU A 162 -0.61 11.00 12.40
C LEU A 162 -0.82 12.27 11.55
N LEU A 163 -1.92 12.34 10.79
CA LEU A 163 -2.27 13.53 10.02
C LEU A 163 -2.51 14.75 10.91
N GLN A 164 -3.18 14.58 12.06
CA GLN A 164 -3.37 15.66 13.04
C GLN A 164 -2.02 16.22 13.52
N VAL A 165 -1.07 15.36 13.87
CA VAL A 165 0.29 15.77 14.28
C VAL A 165 1.04 16.51 13.17
N LEU A 166 0.76 16.21 11.89
CA LEU A 166 1.40 16.90 10.75
C LEU A 166 0.75 18.24 10.40
N MET A 167 -0.47 18.50 10.89
CA MET A 167 -1.18 19.76 10.66
C MET A 167 -0.96 20.79 11.77
N ASP A 168 -0.52 20.34 12.95
CA ASP A 168 -0.19 21.16 14.12
C ASP A 168 1.24 21.74 14.06
#